data_AF-A0A8T5G1F1-F1
#
_entry.id   AF-A0A8T5G1F1-F1
#
_cell.length_a   1.000
_cell.length_b   1.000
_cell.length_c   1.000
_cell.angle_alpha   90.00
_cell.angle_beta   90.00
_cell.angle_gamma   90.00
#
_symmetry.space_group_name_H-M   'P 1'
#
loop_
_entity.id
_entity.type
_entity.pdbx_description
1 polymer ?
#
loop_
_entity_poly.entity_id
_entity_poly.type
_entity_poly.pdbx_seq_one_letter_code
_entity_poly.pdbx_strand_id
1 'polypeptide(L)'
;MDDIITKEKIIKYLGITKEALDKVKSTKMDEARIDQAKDFLDMAERYFSDANHFYKKDDYINAFAAVNYAHGWLDAGARIRLFKVNDSRLFTVDD
;
A
#
# COMPACT_ATOMS: atom_id res chain seq x y z
N MET A 1 -21.54 12.91 4.22
CA MET A 1 -20.53 11.85 4.44
C MET A 1 -21.01 10.66 3.64
N ASP A 2 -20.16 10.12 2.78
CA ASP A 2 -20.49 8.89 2.05
C ASP A 2 -20.09 7.71 2.93
N ASP A 3 -21.09 7.11 3.58
CA ASP A 3 -20.90 6.00 4.53
C ASP A 3 -20.85 4.62 3.84
N ILE A 4 -20.76 4.62 2.50
CA ILE A 4 -20.77 3.42 1.67
C ILE A 4 -19.47 3.34 0.87
N ILE A 5 -18.84 2.17 0.87
CA ILE A 5 -17.72 1.88 -0.03
C ILE A 5 -18.29 1.38 -1.36
N THR A 6 -18.23 2.22 -2.39
CA THR A 6 -18.62 1.82 -3.75
C THR A 6 -17.53 1.01 -4.44
N LYS A 7 -17.92 0.28 -5.49
CA LYS A 7 -17.00 -0.49 -6.33
C LYS A 7 -15.92 0.41 -6.96
N GLU A 8 -16.30 1.61 -7.41
CA GLU A 8 -15.39 2.57 -8.02
C GLU A 8 -14.35 3.07 -7.00
N LYS A 9 -14.79 3.30 -5.75
CA LYS A 9 -13.91 3.71 -4.66
C LYS A 9 -12.88 2.62 -4.35
N ILE A 10 -13.30 1.36 -4.22
CA ILE A 10 -12.35 0.28 -3.93
C ILE A 10 -11.38 0.02 -5.10
N ILE A 11 -11.85 0.06 -6.35
CA ILE A 11 -10.99 -0.06 -7.54
C ILE A 11 -9.92 1.04 -7.55
N LYS A 12 -10.31 2.28 -7.24
CA LYS A 12 -9.37 3.41 -7.16
C LYS A 12 -8.28 3.16 -6.12
N TYR A 13 -8.64 2.73 -4.90
CA TYR A 13 -7.66 2.50 -3.82
C TYR A 13 -6.74 1.31 -4.14
N LEU A 14 -7.30 0.21 -4.66
CA LEU A 14 -6.48 -0.93 -5.14
C LEU A 14 -5.48 -0.48 -6.22
N GLY A 15 -5.90 0.38 -7.14
CA GLY A 15 -5.03 0.93 -8.18
C GLY A 15 -3.87 1.77 -7.62
N ILE A 16 -4.17 2.70 -6.71
CA ILE A 16 -3.16 3.57 -6.08
C ILE A 16 -2.15 2.73 -5.28
N THR A 17 -2.62 1.79 -4.45
CA THR A 17 -1.72 0.95 -3.64
C THR A 17 -0.91 -0.01 -4.51
N LYS A 18 -1.47 -0.49 -5.63
CA LYS A 18 -0.71 -1.29 -6.60
C LYS A 18 0.43 -0.48 -7.22
N GLU A 19 0.15 0.75 -7.63
CA GLU A 19 1.16 1.66 -8.17
C GLU A 19 2.28 1.94 -7.15
N ALA A 20 1.92 2.18 -5.88
CA ALA A 20 2.88 2.38 -4.80
C ALA A 20 3.75 1.13 -4.54
N LEU A 21 3.16 -0.07 -4.54
CA LEU A 21 3.91 -1.34 -4.43
C LEU A 21 4.94 -1.49 -5.56
N ASP A 22 4.52 -1.25 -6.80
CA ASP A 22 5.40 -1.41 -7.96
C ASP A 22 6.51 -0.35 -7.98
N LYS A 23 6.22 0.86 -7.49
CA LYS A 23 7.23 1.91 -7.25
C LYS A 23 8.25 1.44 -6.21
N VAL A 24 7.82 0.98 -5.03
CA VAL A 24 8.75 0.50 -3.98
C VAL A 24 9.65 -0.62 -4.51
N LYS A 25 9.09 -1.59 -5.22
CA LYS A 25 9.85 -2.73 -5.81
C LYS A 25 10.90 -2.32 -6.85
N SER A 26 10.71 -1.19 -7.52
CA SER A 26 11.63 -0.66 -8.52
C SER A 26 12.62 0.37 -7.95
N THR A 27 12.49 0.73 -6.67
CA THR A 27 13.39 1.67 -5.99
C THR A 27 14.42 0.96 -5.10
N LYS A 28 15.49 1.67 -4.79
CA LYS A 28 16.46 1.20 -3.79
C LYS A 28 15.81 1.16 -2.41
N MET A 29 16.22 0.20 -1.61
CA MET A 29 15.87 0.11 -0.19
C MET A 29 17.06 0.50 0.67
N ASP A 30 16.81 0.71 1.95
CA ASP A 30 17.87 0.91 2.94
C ASP A 30 18.68 -0.37 3.14
N GLU A 31 19.90 -0.39 2.61
CA GLU A 31 20.80 -1.56 2.69
C GLU A 31 21.16 -1.93 4.14
N ALA A 32 21.27 -0.94 5.05
CA ALA A 32 21.60 -1.20 6.45
C ALA A 32 20.42 -1.78 7.24
N ARG A 33 19.19 -1.60 6.74
CA ARG A 33 17.93 -2.07 7.35
C ARG A 33 17.13 -2.93 6.37
N ILE A 34 17.83 -3.72 5.57
CA ILE A 34 17.24 -4.43 4.43
C ILE A 34 16.19 -5.45 4.88
N ASP A 35 16.39 -6.09 6.01
CA ASP A 35 15.44 -7.08 6.54
C ASP A 35 14.15 -6.39 7.00
N GLN A 36 14.24 -5.23 7.65
CA GLN A 36 13.06 -4.44 8.00
C GLN A 36 12.35 -3.89 6.76
N ALA A 37 13.10 -3.46 5.73
CA ALA A 37 12.51 -3.00 4.49
C ALA A 37 11.74 -4.13 3.77
N LYS A 38 12.31 -5.34 3.74
CA LYS A 38 11.66 -6.53 3.18
C LYS A 38 10.43 -6.94 3.99
N ASP A 39 10.51 -6.90 5.32
CA ASP A 39 9.37 -7.20 6.20
C ASP A 39 8.20 -6.23 5.96
N PHE A 40 8.47 -4.93 5.88
CA PHE A 40 7.44 -3.94 5.54
C PHE A 40 6.82 -4.18 4.16
N LEU A 41 7.64 -4.53 3.17
CA LEU A 41 7.14 -4.84 1.83
C LEU A 41 6.30 -6.12 1.83
N ASP A 42 6.75 -7.19 2.50
CA ASP A 42 6.00 -8.44 2.62
C ASP A 42 4.63 -8.21 3.28
N MET A 43 4.60 -7.44 4.38
CA MET A 43 3.36 -7.09 5.05
C MET A 43 2.42 -6.30 4.13
N ALA A 44 2.93 -5.30 3.39
CA ALA A 44 2.13 -4.56 2.41
C ALA A 44 1.58 -5.48 1.29
N GLU A 45 2.39 -6.39 0.76
CA GLU A 45 1.97 -7.34 -0.28
C GLU A 45 0.90 -8.32 0.20
N ARG A 46 1.04 -8.83 1.42
CA ARG A 46 0.06 -9.75 2.02
C ARG A 46 -1.29 -9.09 2.22
N TYR A 47 -1.33 -7.89 2.79
CA TYR A 47 -2.59 -7.16 2.94
C TYR A 47 -3.18 -6.69 1.62
N PHE A 48 -2.35 -6.37 0.62
CA PHE A 48 -2.83 -6.10 -0.73
C PHE A 48 -3.45 -7.36 -1.37
N SER A 49 -2.86 -8.54 -1.16
CA SER A 49 -3.44 -9.82 -1.58
C SER A 49 -4.79 -10.07 -0.91
N ASP A 50 -4.89 -9.85 0.41
CA ASP A 50 -6.14 -9.96 1.17
C ASP A 50 -7.21 -8.98 0.65
N ALA A 51 -6.83 -7.73 0.35
CA ALA A 51 -7.75 -6.75 -0.23
C ALA A 51 -8.33 -7.22 -1.57
N ASN A 52 -7.50 -7.80 -2.43
CA ASN A 52 -7.95 -8.40 -3.69
C ASN A 52 -8.85 -9.64 -3.45
N HIS A 53 -8.57 -10.42 -2.42
CA HIS A 53 -9.40 -11.56 -2.04
C HIS A 53 -10.80 -11.13 -1.61
N PHE A 54 -10.91 -10.12 -0.73
CA PHE A 54 -12.19 -9.57 -0.30
C PHE A 54 -12.94 -8.89 -1.45
N TYR A 55 -12.24 -8.13 -2.30
CA TYR A 55 -12.85 -7.50 -3.47
C TYR A 55 -13.51 -8.51 -4.41
N LYS A 56 -12.86 -9.66 -4.67
CA LYS A 56 -13.42 -10.74 -5.52
C LYS A 56 -14.68 -11.39 -4.94
N LYS A 57 -14.95 -11.20 -3.64
CA LYS A 57 -16.12 -11.71 -2.91
C LYS A 57 -17.20 -10.64 -2.68
N ASP A 58 -17.04 -9.47 -3.31
CA ASP A 58 -17.90 -8.28 -3.09
C ASP A 58 -17.93 -7.77 -1.63
N ASP A 59 -16.94 -8.15 -0.82
CA ASP A 59 -16.76 -7.67 0.55
C ASP A 59 -15.93 -6.37 0.55
N TYR A 60 -16.57 -5.27 0.14
CA TYR A 60 -15.88 -4.00 -0.08
C TYR A 60 -15.42 -3.32 1.21
N ILE A 61 -16.06 -3.60 2.36
CA ILE A 61 -15.63 -3.06 3.65
C ILE A 61 -14.27 -3.65 4.03
N ASN A 62 -14.14 -4.98 4.00
CA ASN A 62 -12.87 -5.62 4.34
C ASN A 62 -11.81 -5.39 3.26
N ALA A 63 -12.19 -5.32 1.97
CA ALA A 63 -11.28 -4.93 0.92
C ALA A 63 -10.70 -3.52 1.15
N PHE A 64 -11.55 -2.57 1.53
CA PHE A 64 -11.14 -1.20 1.82
C PHE A 64 -10.26 -1.12 3.07
N ALA A 65 -10.58 -1.87 4.12
CA ALA A 65 -9.75 -1.92 5.33
C ALA A 65 -8.36 -2.50 5.03
N ALA A 66 -8.30 -3.64 4.32
CA ALA A 66 -7.04 -4.31 4.00
C ALA A 66 -6.15 -3.47 3.06
N VAL A 67 -6.71 -2.83 2.04
CA VAL A 67 -5.90 -2.03 1.10
C VAL A 67 -5.32 -0.78 1.78
N ASN A 68 -6.07 -0.12 2.66
CA ASN A 68 -5.54 1.02 3.42
C ASN A 68 -4.48 0.58 4.44
N TYR A 69 -4.62 -0.60 5.05
CA TYR A 69 -3.60 -1.14 5.93
C TYR A 69 -2.32 -1.51 5.16
N ALA A 70 -2.45 -2.09 3.96
CA ALA A 70 -1.33 -2.32 3.05
C ALA A 70 -0.61 -1.01 2.71
N HIS A 71 -1.35 0.03 2.33
CA HIS A 71 -0.79 1.34 2.01
C HIS A 71 -0.13 2.00 3.21
N GLY A 72 -0.67 1.79 4.42
CA GLY A 72 -0.06 2.27 5.67
C GLY A 72 1.34 1.71 5.92
N TRP A 73 1.59 0.44 5.60
CA TRP A 73 2.95 -0.14 5.65
C TRP A 73 3.89 0.53 4.65
N LEU A 74 3.41 0.83 3.44
CA LEU A 74 4.19 1.54 2.41
C LEU A 74 4.54 2.96 2.86
N ASP A 75 3.57 3.69 3.37
CA ASP A 75 3.74 5.04 3.91
C ASP A 75 4.73 5.08 5.06
N ALA A 76 4.58 4.17 6.03
CA ALA A 76 5.48 4.08 7.17
C ALA A 76 6.91 3.79 6.72
N GLY A 77 7.10 2.82 5.82
CA GLY A 77 8.40 2.47 5.25
C GLY A 77 9.03 3.62 4.45
N ALA A 78 8.23 4.37 3.69
CA ALA A 78 8.68 5.55 2.97
C ALA A 78 9.13 6.67 3.93
N ARG A 79 8.31 7.02 4.93
CA ARG A 79 8.61 8.10 5.90
C ARG A 79 9.88 7.85 6.71
N ILE A 80 10.12 6.62 7.14
CA ILE A 80 11.34 6.27 7.89
C ILE A 80 12.51 5.87 6.97
N ARG A 81 12.33 6.05 5.66
CA ARG A 81 13.32 5.87 4.59
C ARG A 81 13.84 4.44 4.44
N LEU A 82 13.02 3.43 4.76
CA LEU A 82 13.27 2.04 4.35
C LEU A 82 13.16 1.91 2.82
N PHE A 83 12.20 2.61 2.21
CA PHE A 83 12.04 2.72 0.77
C PHE A 83 12.57 4.08 0.30
N LYS A 84 13.47 4.11 -0.68
CA LYS A 84 14.02 5.36 -1.24
C LYS A 84 13.09 5.90 -2.33
N VAL A 85 11.89 6.30 -1.93
CA VAL A 85 10.85 6.89 -2.79
C VAL A 85 10.70 8.38 -2.50
N ASN A 86 10.40 9.17 -3.52
CA ASN A 86 10.09 10.60 -3.45
C ASN A 86 8.92 10.91 -4.40
N ASP A 87 7.73 10.44 -4.04
CA ASP A 87 6.49 10.65 -4.80
C ASP A 87 5.38 10.99 -3.81
N SER A 88 5.19 12.29 -3.55
CA SER A 88 4.20 12.80 -2.59
C SER A 88 2.74 12.53 -2.98
N ARG A 89 2.49 12.13 -4.24
CA ARG A 89 1.17 11.70 -4.71
C ARG A 89 0.86 10.27 -4.25
N LEU A 90 1.85 9.40 -4.16
CA LEU A 90 1.68 8.00 -3.75
C LEU A 90 1.97 7.75 -2.28
N PHE A 91 2.90 8.50 -1.70
CA PHE A 91 3.36 8.30 -0.33
C PHE A 91 3.25 9.59 0.47
N THR A 92 3.16 9.46 1.78
CA THR A 92 3.13 10.56 2.73
C THR A 92 4.54 11.12 3.03
N VAL A 93 5.25 11.50 1.96
CA VAL A 93 6.59 12.09 1.96
C VAL A 93 6.61 13.40 1.19
N ASP A 94 7.64 14.21 1.39
CA ASP A 94 7.92 15.39 0.55
C ASP A 94 8.72 14.96 -0.70
N ASP A 95 8.64 15.76 -1.78
CA ASP A 95 9.33 15.51 -3.06
C ASP A 95 10.86 15.76 -3.01
#